data_AF-A0A8T4XL98-F1
#
_entry.id   AF-A0A8T4XL98-F1
#
_cell.length_a   1.000
_cell.length_b   1.000
_cell.length_c   1.000
_cell.angle_alpha   90.00
_cell.angle_beta   90.00
_cell.angle_gamma   90.00
#
_symmetry.space_group_name_H-M   'P 1'
#
loop_
_entity.id
_entity.type
_entity.pdbx_description
1 polymer ?
#
loop_
_entity_poly.entity_id
_entity_poly.type
_entity_poly.pdbx_seq_one_letter_code
_entity_poly.pdbx_strand_id
1 'polypeptide(L)'
;MSYRKSITISYIIVFSSLAIILTLIKAEIPFPLLPYLKFDFAEVPVMFLLLIGGLGPALAAETIHWIGLTIRAGDILGPLMKYLAVAPMLVGFWLGIEMYRRLAVGRETKKSLTMALGTSMLMGTIIRVIICSITNIIVLLLIAPQYLTFAGSMLKSIGINASSNLEVLMWTLLLTAVFNTLHVPFSSVIAIITFKAAALRMPVIAEKSWIFLKICRVKIINE
;
A
#
# COMPACT_ATOMS: atom_id res chain seq x y z
N MET A 1 24.27 -3.99 19.28
CA MET A 1 22.98 -3.30 19.04
C MET A 1 23.02 -2.29 17.87
N SER A 2 24.14 -1.59 17.62
CA SER A 2 24.29 -0.57 16.56
C SER A 2 24.14 -1.10 15.12
N TYR A 3 24.76 -2.24 14.78
CA TYR A 3 24.78 -2.81 13.42
C TYR A 3 23.39 -3.04 12.79
N ARG A 4 22.41 -3.50 13.60
CA ARG A 4 21.04 -3.71 13.10
C ARG A 4 20.34 -2.40 12.75
N LYS A 5 20.61 -1.32 13.49
CA LYS A 5 20.04 0.01 13.22
C LYS A 5 20.61 0.58 11.91
N SER A 6 21.92 0.45 11.68
CA SER A 6 22.56 0.91 10.44
C SER A 6 22.00 0.23 9.19
N ILE A 7 21.74 -1.08 9.25
CA ILE A 7 21.10 -1.82 8.15
C ILE A 7 19.67 -1.32 7.91
N THR A 8 18.88 -1.13 8.97
CA THR A 8 17.52 -0.62 8.84
C THR A 8 17.49 0.76 8.19
N ILE A 9 18.37 1.67 8.59
CA ILE A 9 18.50 2.99 7.97
C ILE A 9 18.90 2.86 6.51
N SER A 10 19.84 1.97 6.18
CA SER A 10 20.27 1.73 4.80
C SER A 10 19.11 1.27 3.92
N TYR A 11 18.27 0.35 4.42
CA TYR A 11 17.07 -0.07 3.70
C TYR A 11 16.09 1.07 3.50
N ILE A 12 15.81 1.87 4.54
CA ILE A 12 14.91 3.02 4.43
C ILE A 12 15.40 3.96 3.33
N ILE A 13 16.69 4.32 3.32
CA ILE A 13 17.28 5.22 2.33
C ILE A 13 17.18 4.64 0.90
N VAL A 14 17.59 3.39 0.72
CA VAL A 14 17.61 2.76 -0.61
C VAL A 14 16.19 2.61 -1.19
N PHE A 15 15.25 2.10 -0.40
CA PHE A 15 13.88 1.86 -0.89
C PHE A 15 13.07 3.16 -1.03
N SER A 16 13.26 4.16 -0.16
CA SER A 16 12.64 5.48 -0.36
C SER A 16 13.20 6.19 -1.59
N SER A 17 14.52 6.13 -1.82
CA SER A 17 15.15 6.69 -3.03
C SER A 17 14.60 6.01 -4.29
N LEU A 18 14.45 4.68 -4.27
CA LEU A 18 13.87 3.93 -5.38
C LEU A 18 12.40 4.32 -5.63
N ALA A 19 11.59 4.46 -4.57
CA ALA A 19 10.21 4.91 -4.69
C ALA A 19 10.11 6.32 -5.30
N ILE A 20 10.98 7.24 -4.87
CA ILE A 20 11.07 8.59 -5.44
C ILE A 20 11.44 8.52 -6.93
N ILE A 21 12.49 7.77 -7.29
CA ILE A 21 12.92 7.62 -8.68
C ILE A 21 11.80 7.08 -9.56
N LEU A 22 11.08 6.03 -9.10
CA LEU A 22 9.96 5.45 -9.84
C LEU A 22 8.84 6.47 -10.08
N THR A 23 8.51 7.29 -9.09
CA THR A 23 7.53 8.36 -9.30
C THR A 23 8.06 9.45 -10.24
N LEU A 24 9.35 9.80 -10.18
CA LEU A 24 9.94 10.82 -11.04
C LEU A 24 9.94 10.42 -12.52
N ILE A 25 10.20 9.14 -12.82
CA ILE A 25 10.11 8.63 -14.20
C ILE A 25 8.66 8.40 -14.66
N LYS A 26 7.66 8.75 -13.82
CA LYS A 26 6.24 8.48 -14.06
C LYS A 26 5.99 7.00 -14.38
N ALA A 27 6.59 6.11 -13.59
CA ALA A 27 6.25 4.70 -13.61
C ALA A 27 4.86 4.50 -12.99
N GLU A 28 3.84 4.88 -13.75
CA GLU A 28 2.45 4.86 -13.36
C GLU A 28 1.55 4.49 -14.54
N ILE A 29 0.48 3.74 -14.28
CA ILE A 29 -0.50 3.34 -15.28
C ILE A 29 -1.84 4.00 -14.91
N PRO A 30 -2.41 4.86 -15.78
CA PRO A 30 -3.68 5.51 -15.49
C PRO A 30 -4.83 4.50 -15.48
N PHE A 31 -5.78 4.68 -14.56
CA PHE A 31 -6.97 3.84 -14.49
C PHE A 31 -7.93 4.18 -15.63
N PRO A 32 -8.37 3.21 -16.46
CA PRO A 32 -9.12 3.50 -17.68
C PRO A 32 -10.41 4.29 -17.47
N LEU A 33 -11.11 4.08 -16.36
CA LEU A 33 -12.41 4.73 -16.09
C LEU A 33 -12.28 6.11 -15.47
N LEU A 34 -11.20 6.37 -14.73
CA LEU A 34 -10.91 7.65 -14.08
C LEU A 34 -9.40 7.92 -14.20
N PRO A 35 -8.94 8.52 -15.31
CA PRO A 35 -7.51 8.63 -15.63
C PRO A 35 -6.66 9.45 -14.63
N TYR A 36 -7.30 10.21 -13.75
CA TYR A 36 -6.61 10.91 -12.66
C TYR A 36 -6.18 9.96 -11.52
N LEU A 37 -6.81 8.79 -11.39
CA LEU A 37 -6.35 7.70 -10.54
C LEU A 37 -5.28 6.90 -11.30
N LYS A 38 -4.14 6.65 -10.66
CA LYS A 38 -3.01 6.01 -11.32
C LYS A 38 -2.41 4.92 -10.42
N PHE A 39 -2.19 3.75 -11.00
CA PHE A 39 -1.44 2.67 -10.35
C PHE A 39 0.03 3.04 -10.36
N ASP A 40 0.64 3.15 -9.18
CA ASP A 40 2.00 3.67 -9.05
C ASP A 40 2.96 2.56 -8.62
N PHE A 41 3.99 2.31 -9.43
CA PHE A 41 5.00 1.30 -9.11
C PHE A 41 5.88 1.69 -7.91
N ALA A 42 5.88 2.96 -7.49
CA ALA A 42 6.60 3.41 -6.30
C ALA A 42 6.08 2.78 -5.00
N GLU A 43 4.86 2.24 -4.97
CA GLU A 43 4.35 1.48 -3.82
C GLU A 43 5.09 0.13 -3.66
N VAL A 44 5.63 -0.45 -4.74
CA VAL A 44 6.27 -1.78 -4.74
C VAL A 44 7.55 -1.80 -3.89
N PRO A 45 8.51 -0.86 -4.01
CA PRO A 45 9.67 -0.77 -3.12
C PRO A 45 9.30 -0.68 -1.64
N VAL A 46 8.26 0.10 -1.31
CA VAL A 46 7.80 0.31 0.06
C VAL A 46 7.13 -0.95 0.60
N MET A 47 6.31 -1.63 -0.21
CA MET A 47 5.74 -2.92 0.12
C MET A 47 6.81 -4.00 0.29
N PHE A 48 7.84 -4.01 -0.55
CA PHE A 48 8.97 -4.91 -0.37
C PHE A 48 9.69 -4.64 0.95
N LEU A 49 9.92 -3.38 1.29
CA LEU A 49 10.50 -2.98 2.58
C LEU A 49 9.64 -3.42 3.75
N LEU A 50 8.31 -3.35 3.64
CA LEU A 50 7.41 -3.92 4.62
C LEU A 50 7.67 -5.41 4.80
N LEU A 51 7.79 -6.20 3.73
CA LEU A 51 8.01 -7.65 3.82
C LEU A 51 9.33 -8.02 4.51
N ILE A 52 10.41 -7.25 4.28
CA ILE A 52 11.73 -7.53 4.87
C ILE A 52 11.91 -6.91 6.25
N GLY A 53 11.54 -5.65 6.43
CA GLY A 53 11.90 -4.79 7.56
C GLY A 53 10.77 -4.50 8.53
N GLY A 54 9.53 -4.81 8.17
CA GLY A 54 8.35 -4.56 8.99
C GLY A 54 7.78 -3.16 8.86
N LEU A 55 6.78 -2.86 9.69
CA LEU A 55 5.95 -1.67 9.55
C LEU A 55 6.72 -0.36 9.74
N GLY A 56 7.59 -0.29 10.76
CA GLY A 56 8.33 0.94 11.09
C GLY A 56 9.20 1.45 9.93
N PRO A 57 10.11 0.63 9.37
CA PRO A 57 10.93 1.03 8.23
C PRO A 57 10.12 1.36 6.98
N ALA A 58 9.05 0.60 6.70
CA ALA A 58 8.18 0.85 5.56
C ALA A 58 7.45 2.20 5.66
N LEU A 59 6.89 2.52 6.83
CA LEU A 59 6.26 3.82 7.07
C LEU A 59 7.27 4.96 6.97
N ALA A 60 8.48 4.80 7.52
CA ALA A 60 9.53 5.80 7.40
C ALA A 60 9.91 6.07 5.93
N ALA A 61 10.04 5.01 5.11
CA ALA A 61 10.33 5.16 3.69
C ALA A 61 9.19 5.84 2.93
N GLU A 62 7.94 5.50 3.24
CA GLU A 62 6.75 6.13 2.67
C GLU A 62 6.63 7.61 3.06
N THR A 63 6.95 7.97 4.30
CA THR A 63 6.99 9.37 4.74
C THR A 63 8.06 10.16 3.99
N ILE A 64 9.27 9.59 3.80
CA ILE A 64 10.33 10.24 3.00
C ILE A 64 9.89 10.42 1.55
N HIS A 65 9.24 9.41 0.97
CA HIS A 65 8.70 9.48 -0.39
C HIS A 65 7.64 10.57 -0.53
N TRP A 66 6.71 10.66 0.41
CA TRP A 66 5.71 11.74 0.46
C TRP A 66 6.35 13.13 0.55
N ILE A 67 7.35 13.32 1.40
CA ILE A 67 8.10 14.58 1.50
C ILE A 67 8.77 14.91 0.16
N GLY A 68 9.43 13.91 -0.45
CA GLY A 68 10.09 14.06 -1.75
C GLY A 68 9.12 14.46 -2.87
N LEU A 69 7.94 13.83 -2.92
CA LEU A 69 6.89 14.21 -3.86
C LEU A 69 6.35 15.61 -3.61
N THR A 70 6.12 15.97 -2.35
CA THR A 70 5.58 17.29 -1.97
C THR A 70 6.52 18.41 -2.43
N ILE A 71 7.82 18.25 -2.16
CA ILE A 71 8.85 19.21 -2.61
C ILE A 71 8.87 19.29 -4.14
N ARG A 72 8.76 18.16 -4.83
CA ARG A 72 8.83 18.13 -6.31
C ARG A 72 7.60 18.71 -7.00
N ALA A 73 6.42 18.41 -6.46
CA ALA A 73 5.14 18.79 -7.05
C ALA A 73 4.79 20.26 -6.78
N GLY A 74 5.28 20.83 -5.68
CA GLY A 74 4.87 22.17 -5.23
C GLY A 74 3.42 22.23 -4.72
N ASP A 75 2.76 21.08 -4.61
CA ASP A 75 1.43 20.89 -4.02
C ASP A 75 1.50 19.76 -3.00
N ILE A 76 0.75 19.92 -1.91
CA ILE A 76 0.68 18.98 -0.81
C ILE A 76 -0.46 17.99 -1.04
N LEU A 77 -1.55 18.41 -1.69
CA LEU A 77 -2.79 17.63 -1.73
C LEU A 77 -2.61 16.29 -2.46
N GLY A 78 -2.09 16.32 -3.69
CA GLY A 78 -1.85 15.10 -4.48
C GLY A 78 -0.93 14.08 -3.77
N PRO A 79 0.28 14.49 -3.34
CA PRO A 79 1.19 13.63 -2.57
C PRO A 79 0.58 13.11 -1.27
N LEU A 80 -0.19 13.94 -0.55
CA LEU A 80 -0.86 13.55 0.69
C LEU A 80 -1.92 12.47 0.45
N MET A 81 -2.70 12.58 -0.63
CA MET A 81 -3.70 11.56 -0.99
C MET A 81 -3.05 10.20 -1.26
N LYS A 82 -1.88 10.20 -1.91
CA LYS A 82 -1.10 8.99 -2.12
C LYS A 82 -0.58 8.42 -0.80
N TYR A 83 0.01 9.25 0.04
CA TYR A 83 0.47 8.84 1.37
C TYR A 83 -0.66 8.24 2.22
N LEU A 84 -1.84 8.87 2.22
CA LEU A 84 -3.04 8.38 2.91
C LEU A 84 -3.64 7.11 2.29
N ALA A 85 -3.25 6.75 1.07
CA ALA A 85 -3.61 5.47 0.48
C ALA A 85 -2.62 4.36 0.90
N VAL A 86 -1.32 4.66 0.92
CA VAL A 86 -0.26 3.66 1.17
C VAL A 86 -0.05 3.41 2.66
N ALA A 87 0.08 4.44 3.50
CA ALA A 87 0.40 4.27 4.91
C ALA A 87 -0.65 3.41 5.67
N PRO A 88 -1.98 3.64 5.51
CA PRO A 88 -2.99 2.77 6.13
C PRO A 88 -3.00 1.36 5.55
N MET A 89 -2.71 1.20 4.26
CA MET A 89 -2.55 -0.12 3.64
C MET A 89 -1.42 -0.91 4.30
N LEU A 90 -0.26 -0.28 4.56
CA LEU A 90 0.87 -0.91 5.26
C LEU A 90 0.47 -1.36 6.67
N VAL A 91 -0.24 -0.52 7.40
CA VAL A 91 -0.78 -0.84 8.73
C VAL A 91 -1.75 -2.01 8.66
N GLY A 92 -2.68 -2.01 7.71
CA GLY A 92 -3.64 -3.10 7.52
C GLY A 92 -2.98 -4.42 7.16
N PHE A 93 -1.94 -4.37 6.32
CA PHE A 93 -1.15 -5.54 5.98
C PHE A 93 -0.44 -6.11 7.22
N TRP A 94 0.16 -5.25 8.05
CA TRP A 94 0.79 -5.67 9.31
C TRP A 94 -0.23 -6.27 10.29
N LEU A 95 -1.40 -5.64 10.43
CA LEU A 95 -2.50 -6.12 11.27
C LEU A 95 -2.99 -7.49 10.81
N GLY A 96 -3.15 -7.72 9.51
CA GLY A 96 -3.61 -9.02 9.00
C GLY A 96 -2.65 -10.16 9.31
N ILE A 97 -1.33 -9.93 9.26
CA ILE A 97 -0.33 -10.91 9.71
C ILE A 97 -0.46 -11.18 11.21
N GLU A 98 -0.61 -10.13 12.02
CA GLU A 98 -0.73 -10.25 13.47
C GLU A 98 -2.03 -10.96 13.89
N MET A 99 -3.14 -10.67 13.20
CA MET A 99 -4.44 -11.36 13.38
C MET A 99 -4.33 -12.83 13.01
N TYR A 100 -3.79 -13.15 11.83
CA TYR A 100 -3.59 -14.53 11.40
C TYR A 100 -2.75 -15.31 12.43
N ARG A 101 -1.67 -14.70 12.92
CA ARG A 101 -0.82 -15.30 13.94
C ARG A 101 -1.60 -15.64 15.21
N ARG A 102 -2.39 -14.70 15.73
CA ARG A 102 -3.17 -14.86 16.97
C ARG A 102 -4.27 -15.91 16.83
N LEU A 103 -4.99 -15.91 15.70
CA LEU A 103 -6.03 -16.90 15.41
C LEU A 103 -5.48 -18.31 15.14
N ALA A 104 -4.21 -18.41 14.72
CA ALA A 104 -3.51 -19.68 14.55
C ALA A 104 -2.83 -20.19 15.85
N VAL A 105 -2.88 -19.44 16.96
CA VAL A 105 -2.41 -19.95 18.27
C VAL A 105 -3.45 -20.94 18.79
N GLY A 106 -3.09 -22.23 18.86
CA GLY A 106 -3.96 -23.31 19.36
C GLY A 106 -4.42 -24.33 18.29
N ARG A 107 -4.08 -24.14 17.01
CA ARG A 107 -4.28 -25.16 15.97
C ARG A 107 -2.93 -25.83 15.66
N GLU A 108 -2.87 -27.16 15.75
CA GLU A 108 -1.77 -28.04 15.30
C GLU A 108 -1.44 -27.87 13.79
N THR A 109 -2.29 -27.15 13.05
CA THR A 109 -2.16 -26.95 11.61
C THR A 109 -0.93 -26.09 11.27
N LYS A 110 -0.11 -26.58 10.35
CA LYS A 110 1.04 -25.85 9.78
C LYS A 110 0.62 -24.43 9.38
N LYS A 111 1.23 -23.42 9.99
CA LYS A 111 1.01 -22.01 9.64
C LYS A 111 1.45 -21.77 8.20
N SER A 112 0.49 -21.49 7.33
CA SER A 112 0.73 -21.28 5.90
C SER A 112 1.07 -19.82 5.65
N LEU A 113 2.28 -19.57 5.13
CA LEU A 113 2.71 -18.23 4.73
C LEU A 113 1.77 -17.63 3.68
N THR A 114 1.25 -18.44 2.76
CA THR A 114 0.29 -17.99 1.74
C THR A 114 -1.01 -17.49 2.36
N MET A 115 -1.54 -18.18 3.38
CA MET A 115 -2.75 -17.74 4.09
C MET A 115 -2.52 -16.47 4.90
N ALA A 116 -1.35 -16.34 5.53
CA ALA A 116 -0.97 -15.11 6.23
C ALA A 116 -0.87 -13.92 5.26
N LEU A 117 -0.26 -14.12 4.09
CA LEU A 117 -0.17 -13.08 3.07
C LEU A 117 -1.56 -12.73 2.50
N GLY A 118 -2.41 -13.72 2.23
CA GLY A 118 -3.78 -13.49 1.75
C GLY A 118 -4.64 -12.70 2.74
N THR A 119 -4.60 -13.06 4.03
CA THR A 119 -5.31 -12.33 5.09
C THR A 119 -4.78 -10.90 5.27
N SER A 120 -3.46 -10.70 5.13
CA SER A 120 -2.87 -9.36 5.16
C SER A 120 -3.22 -8.49 3.96
N MET A 121 -3.29 -9.06 2.76
CA MET A 121 -3.77 -8.34 1.57
C MET A 121 -5.22 -7.91 1.76
N LEU A 122 -6.10 -8.80 2.24
CA LEU A 122 -7.49 -8.47 2.50
C LEU A 122 -7.63 -7.33 3.51
N MET A 123 -6.92 -7.42 4.63
CA MET A 123 -6.97 -6.39 5.68
C MET A 123 -6.39 -5.05 5.20
N GLY A 124 -5.30 -5.08 4.42
CA GLY A 124 -4.73 -3.91 3.77
C GLY A 124 -5.71 -3.24 2.79
N THR A 125 -6.40 -4.04 1.98
CA THR A 125 -7.45 -3.56 1.07
C THR A 125 -8.59 -2.89 1.82
N ILE A 126 -9.13 -3.53 2.86
CA ILE A 126 -10.25 -2.99 3.63
C ILE A 126 -9.87 -1.62 4.23
N ILE A 127 -8.73 -1.54 4.90
CA ILE A 127 -8.29 -0.29 5.53
C ILE A 127 -8.02 0.78 4.47
N ARG A 128 -7.35 0.45 3.35
CA ARG A 128 -7.11 1.40 2.25
C ARG A 128 -8.42 1.93 1.69
N VAL A 129 -9.38 1.07 1.38
CA VAL A 129 -10.66 1.47 0.80
C VAL A 129 -11.44 2.38 1.75
N ILE A 130 -11.47 2.06 3.05
CA ILE A 130 -12.15 2.89 4.06
C ILE A 130 -11.50 4.27 4.13
N ILE A 131 -10.18 4.35 4.32
CA ILE A 131 -9.49 5.63 4.49
C ILE A 131 -9.52 6.45 3.20
N CYS A 132 -9.29 5.84 2.02
CA CYS A 132 -9.40 6.53 0.74
C CYS A 132 -10.83 7.04 0.50
N SER A 133 -11.87 6.28 0.86
CA SER A 133 -13.26 6.73 0.69
C SER A 133 -13.57 7.94 1.57
N ILE A 134 -13.19 7.89 2.86
CA ILE A 134 -13.36 9.02 3.79
C ILE A 134 -12.60 10.24 3.27
N THR A 135 -11.35 10.06 2.87
CA THR A 135 -10.50 11.16 2.40
C THR A 135 -11.04 11.74 1.09
N ASN A 136 -11.52 10.93 0.16
CA ASN A 136 -12.15 11.40 -1.07
C ASN A 136 -13.44 12.18 -0.80
N ILE A 137 -14.27 11.76 0.17
CA ILE A 137 -15.46 12.53 0.57
C ILE A 137 -15.04 13.92 1.06
N ILE A 138 -14.04 13.98 1.95
CA ILE A 138 -13.52 15.25 2.50
C ILE A 138 -12.97 16.13 1.37
N VAL A 139 -12.18 15.55 0.45
CA VAL A 139 -11.56 16.32 -0.64
C VAL A 139 -12.60 16.83 -1.62
N LEU A 140 -13.53 15.98 -2.07
CA LEU A 140 -14.52 16.32 -3.08
C LEU A 140 -15.63 17.26 -2.58
N LEU A 141 -15.90 17.30 -1.28
CA LEU A 141 -16.94 18.16 -0.71
C LEU A 141 -16.39 19.43 -0.05
N LEU A 142 -15.23 19.37 0.60
CA LEU A 142 -14.75 20.47 1.46
C LEU A 142 -13.50 21.16 0.92
N ILE A 143 -12.51 20.39 0.44
CA ILE A 143 -11.19 20.96 0.09
C ILE A 143 -11.17 21.49 -1.35
N ALA A 144 -11.68 20.69 -2.29
CA ALA A 144 -11.62 21.02 -3.71
C ALA A 144 -12.86 20.50 -4.47
N PRO A 145 -14.02 21.17 -4.31
CA PRO A 145 -15.28 20.80 -4.96
C PRO A 145 -15.22 20.76 -6.49
N GLN A 146 -14.29 21.50 -7.10
CA GLN A 146 -14.04 21.49 -8.54
C GLN A 146 -13.62 20.11 -9.09
N TYR A 147 -13.07 19.22 -8.25
CA TYR A 147 -12.78 17.85 -8.69
C TYR A 147 -14.05 17.03 -8.88
N LEU A 148 -15.15 17.36 -8.20
CA LEU A 148 -16.43 16.67 -8.37
C LEU A 148 -17.04 16.96 -9.74
N THR A 149 -16.98 18.21 -10.20
CA THR A 149 -17.46 18.59 -11.54
C THR A 149 -16.60 17.99 -12.65
N PHE A 150 -15.28 17.93 -12.44
CA PHE A 150 -14.35 17.23 -13.32
C PHE A 150 -14.66 15.72 -13.40
N ALA A 151 -14.87 15.07 -12.25
CA ALA A 151 -15.24 13.66 -12.19
C ALA A 151 -16.57 13.40 -12.91
N GLY A 152 -17.58 14.26 -12.76
CA GLY A 152 -18.85 14.16 -13.50
C GLY A 152 -18.66 14.24 -15.03
N SER A 153 -17.77 15.11 -15.49
CA SER A 153 -17.44 15.22 -16.93
C SER A 153 -16.78 13.94 -17.46
N MET A 154 -15.91 13.32 -16.66
CA MET A 154 -15.27 12.04 -17.00
C MET A 154 -16.26 10.87 -16.99
N LEU A 155 -17.15 10.80 -16.00
CA LEU A 155 -18.23 9.81 -15.94
C LEU A 155 -19.12 9.88 -17.17
N LYS A 156 -19.46 11.10 -17.63
CA LYS A 156 -20.24 11.30 -18.85
C LYS A 156 -19.50 10.78 -20.09
N SER A 157 -18.18 10.97 -20.16
CA SER A 157 -17.36 10.50 -21.29
C SER A 157 -17.33 8.98 -21.43
N ILE A 158 -17.50 8.24 -20.32
CA ILE A 158 -17.58 6.77 -20.31
C ILE A 158 -19.04 6.26 -20.38
N GLY A 159 -20.01 7.15 -20.62
CA GLY A 159 -21.42 6.79 -20.79
C GLY A 159 -22.27 6.75 -19.51
N ILE A 160 -21.73 7.18 -18.37
CA ILE A 160 -22.48 7.27 -17.10
C ILE A 160 -23.08 8.68 -16.97
N ASN A 161 -24.38 8.79 -17.23
CA ASN A 161 -25.13 10.03 -17.07
C ASN A 161 -25.60 10.20 -15.62
N ALA A 162 -24.76 10.81 -14.78
CA ALA A 162 -25.15 11.26 -13.46
C ALA A 162 -25.82 12.65 -13.56
N SER A 163 -27.05 12.77 -13.05
CA SER A 163 -27.86 13.99 -13.16
C SER A 163 -27.74 14.89 -11.93
N SER A 164 -27.29 14.34 -10.80
CA SER A 164 -27.14 15.04 -9.52
C SER A 164 -25.70 14.97 -8.98
N ASN A 165 -25.29 15.98 -8.20
CA ASN A 165 -23.98 16.00 -7.55
C ASN A 165 -23.77 14.79 -6.63
N LEU A 166 -24.85 14.29 -6.01
CA LEU A 166 -24.82 13.10 -5.17
C LEU A 166 -24.54 11.84 -6.00
N GLU A 167 -25.18 11.68 -7.16
CA GLU A 167 -24.90 10.55 -8.06
C GLU A 167 -23.44 10.56 -8.55
N VAL A 168 -22.92 11.74 -8.92
CA VAL A 168 -21.52 11.90 -9.33
C VAL A 168 -20.59 11.47 -8.21
N LEU A 169 -20.87 11.89 -6.97
CA LEU A 169 -20.09 11.50 -5.80
C LEU A 169 -20.12 9.98 -5.58
N MET A 170 -21.30 9.37 -5.62
CA MET A 170 -21.46 7.92 -5.39
C MET A 170 -20.72 7.09 -6.44
N TRP A 171 -20.86 7.44 -7.73
CA TRP A 171 -20.12 6.77 -8.80
C TRP A 171 -18.61 6.95 -8.67
N THR A 172 -18.17 8.16 -8.33
CA THR A 172 -16.75 8.46 -8.12
C THR A 172 -16.17 7.65 -6.96
N LEU A 173 -16.89 7.57 -5.83
CA LEU A 173 -16.47 6.77 -4.68
C LEU A 173 -16.45 5.28 -4.99
N LEU A 174 -17.45 4.76 -5.70
CA LEU A 174 -17.50 3.37 -6.13
C LEU A 174 -16.29 3.02 -7.01
N LEU A 175 -16.06 3.79 -8.07
CA LEU A 175 -14.92 3.55 -8.98
C LEU A 175 -13.59 3.72 -8.26
N THR A 176 -13.49 4.66 -7.31
CA THR A 176 -12.27 4.80 -6.51
C THR A 176 -12.08 3.64 -5.55
N ALA A 177 -13.14 3.08 -4.98
CA ALA A 177 -13.06 1.88 -4.14
C ALA A 177 -12.63 0.66 -4.97
N VAL A 178 -13.15 0.51 -6.20
CA VAL A 178 -12.70 -0.51 -7.15
C VAL A 178 -11.23 -0.35 -7.49
N PHE A 179 -10.80 0.87 -7.84
CA PHE A 179 -9.40 1.18 -8.11
C PHE A 179 -8.49 0.81 -6.93
N ASN A 180 -8.82 1.23 -5.71
CA ASN A 180 -8.02 0.91 -4.52
C ASN A 180 -7.99 -0.60 -4.23
N THR A 181 -9.09 -1.30 -4.47
CA THR A 181 -9.18 -2.76 -4.34
C THR A 181 -8.26 -3.49 -5.32
N LEU A 182 -8.15 -3.00 -6.56
CA LEU A 182 -7.24 -3.56 -7.57
C LEU A 182 -5.78 -3.18 -7.32
N HIS A 183 -5.54 -1.98 -6.75
CA HIS A 183 -4.19 -1.46 -6.54
C HIS A 183 -3.44 -2.27 -5.46
N VAL A 184 -4.12 -2.71 -4.39
CA VAL A 184 -3.45 -3.47 -3.32
C VAL A 184 -2.83 -4.78 -3.85
N PRO A 185 -3.57 -5.68 -4.54
CA PRO A 185 -2.96 -6.86 -5.16
C PRO A 185 -1.87 -6.51 -6.16
N PHE A 186 -2.04 -5.46 -6.96
CA PHE A 186 -1.02 -5.03 -7.91
C PHE A 186 0.31 -4.75 -7.22
N SER A 187 0.34 -3.88 -6.21
CA SER A 187 1.59 -3.54 -5.52
C SER A 187 2.11 -4.67 -4.64
N SER A 188 1.22 -5.38 -3.93
CA SER A 188 1.62 -6.44 -2.99
C SER A 188 2.09 -7.71 -3.69
N VAL A 189 1.45 -8.15 -4.79
CA VAL A 189 1.83 -9.38 -5.50
C VAL A 189 3.19 -9.21 -6.15
N ILE A 190 3.44 -8.07 -6.81
CA ILE A 190 4.75 -7.77 -7.39
C ILE A 190 5.81 -7.80 -6.28
N ALA A 191 5.57 -7.11 -5.15
CA ALA A 191 6.51 -7.11 -4.03
C ALA A 191 6.76 -8.52 -3.46
N ILE A 192 5.73 -9.37 -3.34
CA ILE A 192 5.85 -10.76 -2.87
C ILE A 192 6.67 -11.61 -3.85
N ILE A 193 6.45 -11.47 -5.16
CA ILE A 193 7.23 -12.19 -6.19
C ILE A 193 8.70 -11.77 -6.11
N THR A 194 8.98 -10.46 -6.04
CA THR A 194 10.33 -9.93 -5.89
C THR A 194 10.97 -10.42 -4.59
N PHE A 195 10.22 -10.45 -3.49
CA PHE A 195 10.70 -10.96 -2.20
C PHE A 195 11.05 -12.45 -2.27
N LYS A 196 10.19 -13.28 -2.88
CA LYS A 196 10.49 -14.71 -3.10
C LYS A 196 11.74 -14.90 -3.96
N ALA A 197 11.87 -14.15 -5.05
CA ALA A 197 13.06 -14.20 -5.91
C ALA A 197 14.33 -13.79 -5.17
N ALA A 198 14.26 -12.74 -4.35
CA ALA A 198 15.37 -12.29 -3.50
C ALA A 198 15.73 -13.34 -2.44
N ALA A 199 14.73 -13.94 -1.79
CA ALA A 199 14.90 -15.00 -0.79
C ALA A 199 15.54 -16.26 -1.36
N LEU A 200 15.21 -16.65 -2.59
CA LEU A 200 15.82 -17.80 -3.27
C LEU A 200 17.33 -17.60 -3.50
N ARG A 201 17.75 -16.36 -3.81
CA ARG A 201 19.17 -16.04 -4.06
C ARG A 201 19.95 -15.70 -2.79
N MET A 202 19.27 -15.14 -1.79
CA MET A 202 19.84 -14.73 -0.51
C MET A 202 18.92 -15.23 0.63
N PRO A 203 19.09 -16.48 1.08
CA PRO A 203 18.24 -17.08 2.12
C PRO A 203 18.19 -16.27 3.42
N VAL A 204 19.27 -15.54 3.72
CA VAL A 204 19.39 -14.64 4.88
C VAL A 204 18.29 -13.57 4.92
N ILE A 205 17.77 -13.13 3.75
CA ILE A 205 16.67 -12.17 3.67
C ILE A 205 15.38 -12.77 4.21
N ALA A 206 15.08 -14.03 3.87
CA ALA A 206 13.91 -14.72 4.38
C ALA A 206 14.06 -15.01 5.87
N GLU A 207 15.20 -15.52 6.31
CA GLU A 207 15.43 -15.89 7.73
C GLU A 207 15.32 -14.70 8.69
N LYS A 208 15.75 -13.52 8.24
CA LYS A 208 15.71 -12.28 9.04
C LYS A 208 14.44 -11.48 8.85
N SER A 209 13.58 -11.86 7.91
CA SER A 209 12.33 -11.14 7.68
C SER A 209 11.39 -11.32 8.88
N TRP A 210 10.75 -10.23 9.29
CA TRP A 210 9.84 -10.27 10.42
C TRP A 210 8.66 -11.23 10.19
N ILE A 211 8.24 -11.43 8.94
CA ILE A 211 7.14 -12.33 8.55
C ILE A 211 7.52 -13.78 8.82
N PHE A 212 8.67 -14.22 8.33
CA PHE A 212 9.15 -15.59 8.56
C PHE A 212 9.46 -15.83 10.04
N LEU A 213 10.07 -14.86 10.72
CA LEU A 213 10.33 -14.95 12.16
C LEU A 213 9.04 -15.13 12.96
N LYS A 214 7.97 -14.41 12.61
CA LYS A 214 6.68 -14.49 13.32
C LYS A 214 5.84 -15.73 12.96
N ILE A 215 5.93 -16.23 11.73
CA ILE A 215 5.07 -17.32 11.24
C ILE A 215 5.74 -18.68 11.41
N CYS A 216 7.02 -18.81 11.02
CA CYS A 216 7.73 -20.09 10.98
C CYS A 216 8.52 -20.41 12.26
N ARG A 217 9.00 -19.40 13.00
CA ARG A 217 9.89 -19.61 14.17
C ARG A 217 9.18 -19.83 15.51
N VAL A 218 7.85 -19.95 15.52
CA VAL A 218 7.07 -20.23 16.75
C VAL A 218 7.35 -21.62 17.33
N LYS A 219 8.18 -22.44 16.67
CA LYS A 219 8.54 -23.80 17.11
C LYS A 219 9.68 -23.91 18.14
N ILE A 220 10.43 -22.86 18.49
CA ILE A 220 11.71 -23.01 19.24
C ILE A 220 11.69 -22.44 20.68
N ILE A 221 10.52 -22.13 21.26
CA ILE A 221 10.48 -21.55 22.63
C ILE A 221 9.69 -22.43 23.62
N ASN A 222 9.22 -23.62 23.20
CA ASN A 222 8.45 -24.52 24.06
C ASN A 222 9.07 -25.92 24.18
N GLU A 223 10.40 -26.04 24.06
CA GLU A 223 11.14 -27.25 24.48
C GLU A 223 12.10 -26.90 25.60
#